data_AF-A0A8X6MJT6-F1
#
_entry.id   AF-A0A8X6MJT6-F1
#
_cell.length_a   1.000
_cell.length_b   1.000
_cell.length_c   1.000
_cell.angle_alpha   90.00
_cell.angle_beta   90.00
_cell.angle_gamma   90.00
#
_symmetry.space_group_name_H-M   'P 1'
#
loop_
_entity.id
_entity.type
_entity.pdbx_description
1 polymer ?
#
loop_
_entity_poly.entity_id
_entity_poly.type
_entity_poly.pdbx_seq_one_letter_code
_entity_poly.pdbx_strand_id
1 'polypeptide(L)'
;LQYIRESQGEGGDQYNCFPCGSCCTSMDIISHLQSIRHKMTCLEKMNSDGKENDIIAIKALQVAEYYKEGIIDQECRRLLTEFGSGKPEVYIAK
;
A
#
# COMPACT_ATOMS: atom_id res chain seq x y z
N LEU A 1 3.15 1.35 -10.96
CA LEU A 1 3.09 2.50 -10.02
C LEU A 1 1.81 3.33 -10.24
N GLN A 2 0.61 2.73 -10.30
CA GLN A 2 -0.63 3.50 -10.59
C GLN A 2 -1.19 4.26 -9.39
N TYR A 3 -0.64 4.04 -8.19
CA TYR A 3 -1.22 4.51 -6.92
C TYR A 3 -0.36 5.55 -6.18
N ILE A 4 0.84 5.85 -6.68
CA ILE A 4 1.71 6.91 -6.15
C ILE A 4 2.07 7.83 -7.32
N ARG A 5 1.85 9.12 -7.17
CA ARG A 5 2.26 10.14 -8.14
C ARG A 5 3.31 11.04 -7.55
N GLU A 6 4.46 11.09 -8.19
CA GLU A 6 5.47 12.11 -7.95
C GLU A 6 5.03 13.43 -8.60
N SER A 7 5.15 14.51 -7.83
CA SER A 7 4.93 15.88 -8.25
C SER A 7 6.21 16.65 -7.93
N GLN A 8 6.89 17.13 -8.98
CA GLN A 8 8.06 17.98 -8.84
C GLN A 8 7.62 19.44 -8.69
N GLY A 9 8.04 20.09 -7.60
CA GLY A 9 7.84 21.52 -7.37
C GLY A 9 9.15 22.19 -6.92
N GLU A 10 9.16 23.52 -6.84
CA GLU A 10 10.34 24.31 -6.45
C GLU A 10 10.88 23.98 -5.03
N GLY A 11 10.11 23.24 -4.22
CA GLY A 11 10.47 22.77 -2.87
C GLY A 11 10.95 21.31 -2.76
N GLY A 12 11.21 20.63 -3.88
CA GLY A 12 11.65 19.22 -3.91
C GLY A 12 10.56 18.23 -4.33
N ASP A 13 10.91 16.94 -4.42
CA ASP A 13 10.03 15.87 -4.89
C ASP A 13 8.96 15.52 -3.83
N GLN A 14 7.69 15.71 -4.20
CA GLN A 14 6.53 15.32 -3.39
C GLN A 14 5.84 14.07 -3.97
N TYR A 15 5.45 13.14 -3.11
CA TYR A 15 4.81 11.87 -3.47
C TYR A 15 3.39 11.82 -2.92
N ASN A 16 2.42 11.75 -3.81
CA ASN A 16 1.01 11.64 -3.47
C ASN A 16 0.58 10.17 -3.52
N CYS A 17 0.19 9.62 -2.38
CA CYS A 17 -0.38 8.29 -2.27
C CYS A 17 -1.91 8.38 -2.45
N PHE A 18 -2.42 7.98 -3.61
CA PHE A 18 -3.85 8.04 -3.90
C PHE A 18 -4.72 7.17 -2.99
N PRO A 19 -4.32 5.92 -2.63
CA PRO A 19 -5.10 5.11 -1.70
C PRO A 19 -5.28 5.81 -0.35
N CYS A 20 -4.24 6.44 0.17
CA CYS A 20 -4.25 7.08 1.48
C CYS A 20 -4.67 8.56 1.46
N GLY A 21 -4.76 9.18 0.28
CA GLY A 21 -4.97 10.63 0.13
C GLY A 21 -3.86 11.49 0.76
N SER A 22 -2.68 10.92 1.00
CA SER A 22 -1.59 11.60 1.71
C SER A 22 -0.50 12.08 0.76
N CYS A 23 0.06 13.26 1.06
CA CYS A 23 1.27 13.77 0.43
C CYS A 23 2.48 13.52 1.34
N CYS A 24 3.54 12.95 0.79
CA CYS A 24 4.78 12.59 1.48
C CYS A 24 5.97 13.21 0.75
N THR A 25 7.09 13.40 1.45
CA THR A 25 8.35 13.80 0.81
C THR A 25 9.12 12.57 0.31
N SER A 26 10.19 12.77 -0.46
CA SER A 26 11.14 11.72 -0.81
C SER A 26 11.75 10.99 0.40
N MET A 27 11.88 11.69 1.54
CA MET A 27 12.39 11.09 2.79
C MET A 27 11.35 10.21 3.48
N ASP A 28 10.07 10.57 3.38
CA ASP A 28 8.98 9.92 4.13
C ASP A 28 8.19 8.90 3.32
N ILE A 29 8.35 8.85 1.99
CA ILE A 29 7.54 7.98 1.13
C ILE A 29 7.74 6.51 1.47
N ILE A 30 8.97 6.06 1.75
CA ILE A 30 9.23 4.65 2.07
C ILE A 30 8.61 4.27 3.41
N SER A 31 8.78 5.11 4.44
CA SER A 31 8.18 4.87 5.76
C SER A 31 6.64 4.92 5.69
N HIS A 32 6.09 5.80 4.86
CA HIS A 32 4.66 5.84 4.57
C HIS A 32 4.16 4.51 3.99
N LEU A 33 4.82 3.98 2.95
CA LEU A 33 4.39 2.73 2.29
C LEU A 33 4.52 1.50 3.21
N GLN A 34 5.47 1.53 4.14
CA GLN A 34 5.63 0.48 5.14
C GLN A 34 4.66 0.60 6.31
N SER A 35 4.01 1.74 6.49
CA SER A 35 3.09 1.96 7.60
C SER A 35 1.89 1.00 7.56
N ILE A 36 1.48 0.54 8.75
CA ILE A 36 0.28 -0.29 8.95
C ILE A 36 -0.93 0.35 8.28
N ARG A 37 -1.08 1.67 8.44
CA ARG A 37 -2.19 2.42 7.86
C ARG A 37 -2.25 2.26 6.34
N HIS A 38 -1.10 2.41 5.65
CA HIS A 38 -1.05 2.24 4.20
C HIS A 38 -1.44 0.82 3.79
N LYS A 39 -0.85 -0.19 4.43
CA LYS A 39 -1.12 -1.61 4.17
C LYS A 39 -2.60 -1.94 4.36
N MET A 40 -3.24 -1.47 5.44
CA MET A 40 -4.68 -1.66 5.66
C MET A 40 -5.52 -1.03 4.57
N THR A 41 -5.22 0.22 4.18
CA THR A 41 -5.94 0.89 3.09
C THR A 41 -5.81 0.14 1.75
N CYS A 42 -4.63 -0.44 1.47
CA CYS A 42 -4.45 -1.30 0.31
C CYS A 42 -5.33 -2.56 0.38
N LEU A 43 -5.38 -3.24 1.52
CA LEU A 43 -6.22 -4.43 1.72
C LEU A 43 -7.71 -4.11 1.59
N GLU A 44 -8.15 -2.98 2.16
CA GLU A 44 -9.53 -2.49 2.01
C GLU A 44 -9.88 -2.27 0.53
N LYS A 45 -9.00 -1.60 -0.21
CA LYS A 45 -9.23 -1.33 -1.63
C LYS A 45 -9.24 -2.63 -2.44
N MET A 46 -8.32 -3.55 -2.18
CA MET A 46 -8.30 -4.86 -2.82
C MET A 46 -9.60 -5.64 -2.54
N ASN A 47 -10.10 -5.58 -1.30
CA ASN A 47 -11.36 -6.22 -0.93
C ASN A 47 -12.55 -5.58 -1.68
N SER A 48 -12.58 -4.25 -1.78
CA SER A 48 -13.59 -3.53 -2.57
C SER A 48 -13.50 -3.81 -4.08
N ASP A 49 -12.30 -4.04 -4.60
CA ASP A 49 -12.04 -4.44 -5.99
C ASP A 49 -12.35 -5.93 -6.26
N GLY A 50 -12.90 -6.65 -5.27
CA GLY A 50 -13.29 -8.07 -5.40
C GLY A 50 -12.16 -9.08 -5.20
N LYS A 51 -11.00 -8.64 -4.70
CA LYS A 51 -9.88 -9.53 -4.34
C LYS A 51 -10.03 -9.93 -2.88
N GLU A 52 -10.51 -11.15 -2.67
CA GLU A 52 -10.75 -11.71 -1.34
C GLU A 52 -9.49 -11.66 -0.47
N ASN A 53 -9.64 -11.11 0.72
CA ASN A 53 -8.59 -11.01 1.72
C ASN A 53 -9.19 -10.88 3.13
N ASP A 54 -8.36 -11.04 4.14
CA ASP A 54 -8.79 -11.14 5.53
C ASP A 54 -9.01 -9.78 6.22
N ILE A 55 -9.10 -8.66 5.50
CA ILE A 55 -9.14 -7.31 6.11
C ILE A 55 -10.29 -7.12 7.11
N ILE A 56 -11.45 -7.71 6.85
CA ILE A 56 -12.61 -7.62 7.75
C ILE A 56 -12.32 -8.37 9.06
N ALA A 57 -11.75 -9.57 8.96
CA ALA A 57 -11.36 -10.38 10.11
C ALA A 57 -10.25 -9.70 10.92
N ILE A 58 -9.21 -9.19 10.24
CA ILE A 58 -8.08 -8.47 10.85
C ILE A 58 -8.55 -7.26 11.64
N LYS A 59 -9.50 -6.48 11.09
CA LYS A 59 -10.08 -5.31 11.79
C LYS A 59 -10.85 -5.72 13.05
N ALA A 60 -11.56 -6.84 13.01
CA ALA A 60 -12.36 -7.35 14.13
C ALA A 60 -11.52 -7.91 15.28
N LEU A 61 -10.22 -8.19 15.07
CA LEU A 61 -9.34 -8.70 16.12
C LEU A 61 -9.20 -7.69 17.27
N GLN A 62 -9.44 -8.15 18.50
CA GLN A 62 -9.19 -7.39 19.73
C GLN A 62 -7.80 -7.68 20.28
N VAL A 63 -6.78 -7.41 19.46
CA VAL A 63 -5.36 -7.55 19.83
C VAL A 63 -4.64 -6.20 19.72
N ALA A 64 -3.49 -6.08 20.37
CA ALA A 64 -2.65 -4.89 20.27
C ALA A 64 -2.21 -4.64 18.82
N GLU A 65 -2.00 -3.37 18.46
CA GLU A 65 -1.68 -2.98 17.08
C GLU A 65 -0.43 -3.65 16.53
N TYR A 66 0.59 -3.88 17.35
CA TYR A 66 1.81 -4.58 16.93
C TYR A 66 1.56 -6.03 16.49
N TYR A 67 0.58 -6.71 17.09
CA TYR A 67 0.18 -8.05 16.63
C TYR A 67 -0.59 -7.97 15.31
N LYS A 68 -1.40 -6.92 15.12
CA LYS A 68 -2.10 -6.68 13.85
C LYS A 68 -1.10 -6.43 12.72
N GLU A 69 -0.01 -5.72 12.98
CA GLU A 69 1.04 -5.47 11.99
C GLU A 69 1.60 -6.76 11.38
N GLY A 70 1.94 -7.75 12.22
CA GLY A 70 2.44 -9.04 11.74
C GLY A 70 1.45 -9.78 10.84
N ILE A 71 0.16 -9.74 11.18
CA ILE A 71 -0.92 -10.38 10.41
C ILE A 71 -1.16 -9.64 9.09
N ILE A 72 -1.21 -8.31 9.13
CA ILE A 72 -1.35 -7.45 7.95
C ILE A 72 -0.18 -7.70 6.99
N ASP A 73 1.04 -7.77 7.50
CA ASP A 73 2.24 -8.03 6.69
C ASP A 73 2.20 -9.41 6.03
N GLN A 74 1.75 -10.42 6.76
CA GLN A 74 1.58 -11.77 6.22
C GLN A 74 0.54 -11.77 5.10
N GLU A 75 -0.58 -11.10 5.30
CA GLU A 75 -1.65 -11.02 4.31
C GLU A 75 -1.24 -10.24 3.06
N CYS A 76 -0.55 -9.11 3.23
CA CYS A 76 0.03 -8.38 2.11
C CYS A 76 1.01 -9.25 1.31
N ARG A 77 1.88 -10.04 1.97
CA ARG A 77 2.79 -10.97 1.28
C ARG A 77 2.05 -12.09 0.54
N ARG A 78 0.97 -12.62 1.10
CA ARG A 78 0.12 -13.61 0.45
C ARG A 78 -0.47 -13.04 -0.84
N LEU A 79 -1.09 -11.86 -0.76
CA LEU A 79 -1.69 -11.19 -1.91
C LEU A 79 -0.66 -10.76 -2.96
N LEU A 80 0.55 -10.34 -2.55
CA LEU A 80 1.64 -10.09 -3.48
C LEU A 80 2.08 -11.37 -4.22
N THR A 81 2.02 -12.53 -3.57
CA THR A 81 2.32 -13.81 -4.22
C THR A 81 1.23 -14.19 -5.22
N GLU A 82 -0.03 -14.03 -4.82
CA GLU A 82 -1.21 -14.43 -5.59
C GLU A 82 -1.49 -13.50 -6.78
N PHE A 83 -1.40 -12.18 -6.55
CA PHE A 83 -1.76 -11.14 -7.53
C PHE A 83 -0.58 -10.28 -7.99
N GLY A 84 0.53 -10.27 -7.25
CA GLY A 84 1.70 -9.44 -7.54
C GLY A 84 2.64 -10.03 -8.60
N SER A 85 2.31 -11.18 -9.17
CA SER A 85 3.01 -11.79 -10.31
C SER A 85 2.70 -11.08 -11.64
N GLY A 86 2.83 -9.75 -11.67
CA GLY A 86 3.00 -8.98 -12.89
C GLY A 86 4.48 -8.63 -13.01
N LYS A 87 5.21 -9.27 -13.94
CA LYS A 87 6.56 -8.83 -14.33
C LYS A 87 6.54 -7.30 -14.49
N PRO A 88 7.55 -6.55 -14.03
CA PRO A 88 7.63 -5.13 -14.34
C PRO A 88 7.65 -4.97 -15.85
N GLU A 89 6.50 -4.61 -16.44
CA GLU A 89 6.43 -4.14 -17.81
C GLU A 89 7.11 -2.77 -17.83
N VAL A 90 8.38 -2.77 -18.21
CA VAL A 90 9.11 -1.55 -18.52
C VAL A 90 8.51 -1.00 -19.82
N TYR A 91 7.56 -0.08 -19.70
CA TYR A 91 7.07 0.68 -20.84
C TYR A 91 8.18 1.66 -21.25
N ILE A 92 8.94 1.30 -22.29
CA ILE A 92 9.81 2.23 -22.98
C ILE A 92 8.91 3.13 -23.82
N ALA A 93 8.80 4.41 -23.45
CA ALA A 93 8.16 5.41 -24.30
C ALA A 93 8.92 5.48 -25.63
N LYS A 94 8.21 5.24 -26.75
CA LYS A 94 8.71 5.47 -28.11
C LYS A 94 8.44 6.90 -28.53
#